data_AF-A0A820RXA2-F1
#
_entry.id   AF-A0A820RXA2-F1
#
_cell.length_a   1.000
_cell.length_b   1.000
_cell.length_c   1.000
_cell.angle_alpha   90.00
_cell.angle_beta   90.00
_cell.angle_gamma   90.00
#
_symmetry.space_group_name_H-M   'P 1'
#
loop_
_entity.id
_entity.type
_entity.pdbx_description
1 polymer ?
#
loop_
_entity_poly.entity_id
_entity_poly.type
_entity_poly.pdbx_seq_one_letter_code
_entity_poly.pdbx_strand_id
1 'polypeptide(L)' 'IDLSVQVGDKVLLFSQSLLTLNKLEEFLSQRLDGSTSGLERERLINAFNAPNSNAKLFLISTRAGCLGINLVA' A
#
# COMPACT_ATOMS: atom_id res chain seq x y z
N ILE A 1 -6.94 9.36 -8.43
CA ILE A 1 -6.47 7.96 -8.53
C ILE A 1 -6.64 7.47 -9.95
N ASP A 2 -7.82 7.61 -10.56
CA ASP A 2 -8.09 7.09 -11.90
C ASP A 2 -7.11 7.58 -12.99
N LEU A 3 -6.76 8.87 -12.99
CA LEU A 3 -5.77 9.41 -13.93
C LEU A 3 -4.37 8.81 -13.72
N SER A 4 -3.92 8.72 -12.46
CA SER A 4 -2.65 8.06 -12.13
C SER A 4 -2.64 6.60 -12.57
N VAL A 5 -3.75 5.87 -12.34
CA VAL A 5 -3.90 4.48 -12.78
C VAL A 5 -3.87 4.37 -14.30
N GLN A 6 -4.53 5.29 -15.03
CA GLN A 6 -4.52 5.32 -16.49
C GLN A 6 -3.14 5.57 -17.09
N VAL A 7 -2.33 6.42 -16.45
CA VAL A 7 -0.95 6.71 -16.89
C VAL A 7 0.03 5.61 -16.43
N GLY A 8 -0.43 4.68 -15.59
CA GLY A 8 0.33 3.52 -15.14
C GLY A 8 1.07 3.72 -13.81
N ASP A 9 0.90 4.88 -13.19
CA ASP A 9 1.54 5.25 -11.93
C ASP A 9 1.15 4.30 -10.80
N LYS A 10 2.09 4.14 -9.87
CA LYS A 10 1.86 3.53 -8.57
C LYS A 10 1.58 4.62 -7.54
N VAL A 11 0.56 4.43 -6.72
CA VAL A 11 0.10 5.40 -5.72
C VAL A 11 0.33 4.85 -4.33
N LEU A 12 0.90 5.68 -3.45
CA LEU A 12 1.01 5.41 -2.01
C LEU A 12 0.03 6.32 -1.27
N LEU A 13 -0.85 5.74 -0.45
CA LEU A 13 -1.78 6.49 0.38
C LEU A 13 -1.43 6.33 1.85
N PHE A 14 -1.14 7.44 2.51
CA PHE A 14 -0.85 7.47 3.94
C PHE A 14 -2.07 7.94 4.73
N SER A 15 -2.35 7.27 5.86
CA SER A 15 -3.41 7.70 6.78
C SER A 15 -2.98 7.52 8.24
N GLN A 16 -3.41 8.43 9.11
CA GLN A 16 -3.33 8.27 10.57
C GLN A 16 -4.52 7.49 11.15
N SER A 17 -5.63 7.42 10.41
CA SER A 17 -6.86 6.75 10.83
C SER A 17 -6.92 5.34 10.23
N LEU A 18 -6.85 4.32 11.08
CA LEU A 18 -7.07 2.93 10.68
C LEU A 18 -8.50 2.70 10.17
N LEU A 19 -9.50 3.40 10.75
CA LEU A 19 -10.89 3.30 10.29
C LEU A 19 -11.05 3.80 8.85
N THR A 20 -10.31 4.84 8.47
CA THR A 20 -10.29 5.35 7.09
C THR A 20 -9.63 4.33 6.15
N LEU A 21 -8.55 3.68 6.59
CA LEU A 21 -7.90 2.62 5.81
C LEU A 21 -8.82 1.41 5.64
N ASN A 22 -9.54 0.99 6.69
CA ASN A 22 -10.52 -0.11 6.61
C ASN A 22 -11.60 0.20 5.55
N LYS A 23 -12.14 1.43 5.56
CA LYS A 23 -13.15 1.85 4.57
C LYS A 23 -12.59 1.89 3.16
N LEU A 24 -11.38 2.40 2.98
CA LEU A 24 -10.74 2.46 1.65
C LEU A 24 -10.42 1.07 1.12
N GLU A 25 -10.07 0.13 2.00
CA GLU A 25 -9.81 -1.29 1.67
C GLU A 25 -11.08 -2.01 1.17
N GLU A 26 -12.27 -1.66 1.66
CA GLU A 26 -13.54 -2.17 1.09
C GLU A 26 -13.72 -1.78 -0.39
N PHE A 27 -13.10 -0.68 -0.82
CA PHE A 27 -13.10 -0.25 -2.21
C PHE A 27 -11.85 -0.70 -2.99
N LEU A 28 -10.78 -1.19 -2.32
CA LEU A 28 -9.43 -1.32 -2.88
C LEU A 28 -8.68 -2.54 -2.30
N SER A 29 -8.14 -3.40 -3.17
CA SER A 29 -7.79 -4.78 -2.80
C SER A 29 -6.52 -5.02 -1.96
N GLN A 30 -5.69 -4.02 -1.59
CA GLN A 30 -4.41 -4.27 -0.88
C GLN A 30 -4.01 -3.19 0.15
N ARG A 31 -3.57 -3.63 1.36
CA ARG A 31 -3.21 -2.78 2.51
C ARG A 31 -2.00 -3.29 3.30
N LEU A 32 -1.21 -2.37 3.86
CA LEU A 32 -0.19 -2.62 4.89
C LEU A 32 -0.40 -1.70 6.11
N ASP A 33 -0.51 -2.27 7.31
CA ASP A 33 -0.60 -1.50 8.54
C ASP A 33 0.39 -1.96 9.63
N GLY A 34 0.36 -1.27 10.77
CA GLY A 34 1.30 -1.49 11.87
C GLY A 34 1.15 -2.85 12.56
N SER A 35 0.07 -3.59 12.30
CA SER A 35 -0.16 -4.96 12.78
C SER A 35 0.20 -6.04 11.76
N THR A 36 0.49 -5.67 10.51
CA THR A 36 0.96 -6.62 9.49
C THR A 36 2.29 -7.24 9.93
N SER A 37 2.35 -8.57 9.95
CA SER A 37 3.55 -9.33 10.31
C SER A 37 4.71 -9.00 9.36
N GLY A 38 5.96 -9.16 9.82
CA GLY A 38 7.14 -8.86 9.00
C GLY A 38 7.17 -9.64 7.68
N LEU A 39 6.80 -10.93 7.71
CA LEU A 39 6.76 -11.79 6.53
C LEU A 39 5.71 -11.32 5.52
N GLU A 40 4.49 -11.02 5.99
CA GLU A 40 3.42 -10.56 5.10
C GLU A 40 3.72 -9.17 4.55
N ARG A 41 4.38 -8.33 5.37
CA ARG A 41 4.88 -7.02 4.95
C ARG A 41 5.85 -7.13 3.79
N GLU A 42 6.87 -7.99 3.90
CA GLU A 42 7.83 -8.23 2.82
C GLU A 42 7.14 -8.76 1.56
N ARG A 43 6.20 -9.69 1.71
CA ARG A 43 5.43 -10.23 0.59
C ARG A 43 4.67 -9.12 -0.15
N LEU A 44 3.97 -8.25 0.58
CA LEU A 44 3.20 -7.13 0.02
C LEU A 44 4.11 -6.09 -0.65
N ILE A 45 5.25 -5.77 -0.04
CA ILE A 45 6.25 -4.86 -0.62
C ILE A 45 6.81 -5.43 -1.93
N ASN A 46 7.20 -6.70 -1.92
CA ASN A 46 7.73 -7.36 -3.12
C ASN A 46 6.67 -7.44 -4.23
N ALA A 47 5.41 -7.72 -3.87
CA ALA A 47 4.31 -7.71 -4.81
C ALA A 47 4.11 -6.34 -5.44
N PHE A 48 4.20 -5.25 -4.67
CA PHE A 48 4.05 -3.87 -5.18
C PHE A 48 5.25 -3.40 -6.01
N ASN A 49 6.46 -3.76 -5.61
CA ASN A 49 7.70 -3.40 -6.31
C ASN A 49 7.92 -4.21 -7.60
N ALA A 50 7.23 -5.33 -7.79
CA ALA A 50 7.37 -6.15 -8.98
C ALA A 50 7.10 -5.33 -10.27
N PRO A 51 7.93 -5.47 -11.32
CA PRO A 51 7.79 -4.67 -12.55
C PRO A 51 6.45 -4.92 -13.27
N ASN A 52 5.88 -6.11 -13.10
CA ASN A 52 4.59 -6.51 -13.67
C ASN A 52 3.48 -6.52 -12.60
N SER A 53 3.62 -5.72 -11.54
CA SER A 53 2.62 -5.69 -10.48
C SER A 53 1.29 -5.14 -10.96
N ASN A 54 0.22 -5.87 -10.69
CA ASN A 54 -1.16 -5.38 -10.82
C ASN A 54 -1.57 -4.50 -9.63
N ALA A 55 -0.74 -4.40 -8.58
CA ALA A 55 -1.00 -3.53 -7.44
C ALA A 55 -0.64 -2.09 -7.81
N LYS A 56 -1.66 -1.25 -8.01
CA LYS A 56 -1.51 0.18 -8.37
C LYS A 56 -1.61 1.12 -7.19
N LEU A 57 -2.15 0.66 -6.06
CA LEU A 57 -2.35 1.45 -4.85
C LEU A 57 -1.88 0.65 -3.65
N PHE A 58 -1.19 1.33 -2.75
CA PHE A 58 -0.73 0.75 -1.50
C PHE A 58 -1.12 1.64 -0.33
N LEU A 59 -1.94 1.09 0.57
CA LEU A 59 -2.46 1.80 1.74
C LEU A 59 -1.50 1.61 2.93
N ILE A 60 -1.03 2.71 3.52
CA ILE A 60 -0.03 2.71 4.59
C ILE A 60 -0.56 3.49 5.78
N SER A 61 -0.64 2.86 6.95
CA SER A 61 -0.78 3.62 8.19
C SER A 61 0.51 4.38 8.48
N THR A 62 0.43 5.64 8.88
CA THR A 62 1.60 6.46 9.28
C THR A 62 2.50 5.74 10.29
N ARG A 63 1.92 4.98 11.22
CA ARG A 63 2.68 4.14 12.16
C ARG A 63 3.51 3.06 11.46
N ALA A 64 2.97 2.43 10.42
CA ALA A 64 3.69 1.43 9.62
C ALA A 64 4.78 2.05 8.73
N GLY A 65 4.54 3.25 8.20
CA GLY A 65 5.52 3.99 7.39
C GLY A 65 6.83 4.26 8.14
N CYS A 66 6.74 4.52 9.46
CA CYS A 66 7.91 4.76 10.31
C CYS A 66 8.75 3.52 10.61
N LEU A 67 8.32 2.31 10.23
CA LEU A 67 9.02 1.05 10.53
C LEU A 67 10.11 0.70 9.50
N GLY A 68 10.39 1.58 8.53
CA GLY A 68 11.41 1.34 7.50
C GLY A 68 10.93 0.38 6.42
N ILE A 69 10.09 0.88 5.51
CA ILE A 69 9.61 0.15 4.33
C ILE A 69 10.26 0.72 3.07
N ASN A 70 10.83 -0.15 2.23
CA ASN A 70 11.43 0.24 0.95
C ASN A 70 10.44 -0.02 -0.20
N LEU A 71 9.72 1.02 -0.59
CA LEU A 71 8.80 0.99 -1.72
C LEU A 71 9.47 1.67 -2.90
N VAL A 72 9.72 0.90 -3.95
CA VAL A 72 10.33 1.38 -5.19
C VAL A 72 9.24 1.35 -6.25
N ALA A 73 8.75 2.55 -6.60
CA ALA A 73 7.70 2.73 -7.58
C ALA A 73 8.23 2.46 -8.99
#